data_AF-R7L4P5-F1
#
_entry.id   AF-R7L4P5-F1
#
_cell.length_a   1.000
_cell.length_b   1.000
_cell.length_c   1.000
_cell.angle_alpha   90.00
_cell.angle_beta   90.00
_cell.angle_gamma   90.00
#
_symmetry.space_group_name_H-M   'P 1'
#
loop_
_entity.id
_entity.type
_entity.pdbx_description
1 polymer ?
#
loop_
_entity_poly.entity_id
_entity_poly.type
_entity_poly.pdbx_seq_one_letter_code
_entity_poly.pdbx_strand_id
1 'polypeptide(L)'
;MKNNLTYTMAFWLLRFWLAARAIGTGLTKFQGKMNKEVPNAEKINDLKELVASGMSQQEAQDAVSHMPDTVEQIVDGLSFSCYHGLPEKGPMTIETFSASPLMPGFMVEPYAFVLGFALIGLGVALLAGICTRVTLFLMGLLYISLTWGFIILEPSMGPSAAAGIAYLGVHMVLIVAALMLADYNKFELVKCGKFGFCKCCNKD
;
A
#
# COMPACT_ATOMS: atom_id res chain seq x y z
N MET A 1 -9.10 -29.05 -25.61
CA MET A 1 -8.44 -28.77 -24.31
C MET A 1 -7.40 -27.63 -24.39
N LYS A 2 -7.62 -26.58 -25.21
CA LYS A 2 -6.62 -25.52 -25.49
C LYS A 2 -6.89 -24.17 -24.80
N ASN A 3 -8.08 -23.97 -24.22
CA ASN A 3 -8.50 -22.65 -23.72
C ASN A 3 -8.13 -22.40 -22.24
N ASN A 4 -7.76 -23.43 -21.47
CA ASN A 4 -7.57 -23.29 -20.03
C ASN A 4 -6.31 -22.50 -19.65
N LEU A 5 -5.25 -22.55 -20.46
CA LEU A 5 -4.00 -21.85 -20.14
C LEU A 5 -4.13 -20.34 -20.34
N THR A 6 -4.73 -19.90 -21.45
CA THR A 6 -4.95 -18.47 -21.75
C THR A 6 -5.77 -17.78 -20.66
N TYR A 7 -6.88 -18.39 -20.24
CA TYR A 7 -7.69 -17.83 -19.15
C TYR A 7 -6.98 -17.86 -17.79
N THR A 8 -6.17 -18.90 -17.53
CA THR A 8 -5.33 -18.93 -16.32
C THR A 8 -4.33 -17.78 -16.33
N MET A 9 -3.63 -17.53 -17.44
CA MET A 9 -2.66 -16.44 -17.58
C MET A 9 -3.33 -15.06 -17.47
N ALA A 10 -4.49 -14.88 -18.11
CA ALA A 10 -5.27 -13.64 -18.01
C ALA A 10 -5.69 -13.36 -16.56
N PHE A 11 -6.15 -14.38 -15.83
CA PHE A 11 -6.49 -14.24 -14.42
C PHE A 11 -5.27 -13.85 -13.57
N TRP A 12 -4.10 -14.47 -13.82
CA TRP A 12 -2.88 -14.13 -13.11
C TRP A 12 -2.44 -12.69 -13.32
N LEU A 13 -2.53 -12.16 -14.55
CA LEU A 13 -2.23 -10.75 -14.82
C LEU A 13 -3.13 -9.83 -14.00
N LEU A 14 -4.44 -10.09 -14.00
CA LEU A 14 -5.40 -9.31 -13.20
C LEU A 14 -5.11 -9.42 -11.70
N ARG A 15 -4.82 -10.63 -11.22
CA ARG A 15 -4.51 -10.89 -9.80
C ARG A 15 -3.27 -10.15 -9.35
N PHE A 16 -2.16 -10.28 -10.08
CA PHE A 16 -0.92 -9.59 -9.76
C PHE A 16 -1.09 -8.07 -9.83
N TRP A 17 -1.75 -7.57 -10.87
CA TRP A 17 -1.99 -6.13 -11.02
C TRP A 17 -2.78 -5.55 -9.84
N LEU A 18 -3.94 -6.15 -9.54
CA LEU A 18 -4.82 -5.69 -8.46
C LEU A 18 -4.14 -5.81 -7.09
N ALA A 19 -3.45 -6.92 -6.83
CA ALA A 19 -2.74 -7.12 -5.56
C ALA A 19 -1.55 -6.17 -5.38
N ALA A 20 -0.67 -6.07 -6.39
CA ALA A 20 0.51 -5.22 -6.32
C ALA A 20 0.14 -3.75 -6.14
N ARG A 21 -0.88 -3.26 -6.87
CA ARG A 21 -1.39 -1.91 -6.68
C ARG A 21 -1.91 -1.74 -5.26
N ALA A 22 -2.79 -2.62 -4.78
CA ALA A 22 -3.42 -2.45 -3.48
C ALA A 22 -2.38 -2.45 -2.34
N ILE A 23 -1.43 -3.39 -2.37
CA ILE A 23 -0.30 -3.44 -1.45
C ILE A 23 0.51 -2.15 -1.55
N GLY A 24 0.91 -1.73 -2.76
CA GLY A 24 1.67 -0.49 -2.97
C GLY A 24 0.97 0.73 -2.39
N THR A 25 -0.33 0.91 -2.66
CA THR A 25 -1.11 2.03 -2.13
C THR A 25 -1.40 1.95 -0.63
N GLY A 26 -1.39 0.75 -0.05
CA GLY A 26 -1.46 0.57 1.39
C GLY A 26 -0.12 0.91 2.04
N LEU A 27 0.99 0.49 1.44
CA LEU A 27 2.36 0.75 1.91
C LEU A 27 2.70 2.25 1.88
N THR A 28 2.19 3.03 0.93
CA THR A 28 2.38 4.49 0.93
C THR A 28 1.78 5.16 2.18
N LYS A 29 0.85 4.51 2.88
CA LYS A 29 0.28 5.01 4.16
C LYS A 29 1.21 4.81 5.35
N PHE A 30 2.25 4.00 5.21
CA PHE A 30 3.26 3.75 6.23
C PHE A 30 4.58 4.48 5.93
N GLN A 31 4.62 5.26 4.85
CA GLN A 31 5.79 6.05 4.48
C GLN A 31 5.84 7.31 5.34
N GLY A 32 7.00 7.58 5.92
CA GLY A 32 7.22 8.80 6.67
C GLY A 32 8.68 9.05 6.98
N LYS A 33 8.90 10.20 7.61
CA LYS A 33 10.20 10.66 8.06
C LYS A 33 10.48 10.07 9.44
N MET A 34 11.58 9.35 9.55
CA MET A 34 11.98 8.69 10.78
C MET A 34 13.43 9.04 11.11
N ASN A 35 13.67 9.38 12.37
CA ASN A 35 15.02 9.58 12.88
C ASN A 35 15.71 8.21 12.96
N LYS A 36 16.79 8.05 12.21
CA LYS A 36 17.70 6.92 12.38
C LYS A 36 19.08 7.44 12.72
N GLU A 37 19.72 6.77 13.65
CA GLU A 37 21.17 6.85 13.83
C GLU A 37 21.82 6.21 12.60
N VAL A 38 22.33 7.04 11.71
CA VAL A 38 23.08 6.61 10.52
C VAL A 38 24.56 6.82 10.81
N PRO A 39 25.45 5.92 10.36
CA PRO A 39 26.89 6.13 10.49
C PRO A 39 27.28 7.49 9.92
N ASN A 40 28.07 8.24 10.69
CA ASN A 40 28.44 9.59 10.31
C ASN A 40 29.27 9.55 9.00
N ALA A 41 28.64 9.93 7.90
CA ALA A 41 29.27 9.90 6.57
C ALA A 41 30.48 10.82 6.49
N GLU A 42 30.48 11.93 7.25
CA GLU A 42 31.59 12.87 7.36
C GLU A 42 32.78 12.20 8.05
N LYS A 43 32.55 11.56 9.20
CA LYS A 43 33.57 10.77 9.92
C LYS A 43 34.17 9.65 9.05
N ILE A 44 33.34 8.96 8.27
CA ILE A 44 33.78 7.87 7.39
C ILE A 44 34.62 8.40 6.22
N ASN A 45 34.29 9.57 5.68
CA ASN A 45 35.06 10.19 4.60
C ASN A 45 36.41 10.71 5.11
N ASP A 46 36.42 11.38 6.27
CA ASP A 46 37.65 11.87 6.91
C ASP A 46 38.57 10.71 7.30
N LEU A 47 38.03 9.61 7.85
CA LEU A 47 38.79 8.38 8.10
C LEU A 47 39.45 7.84 6.84
N LYS A 48 38.71 7.79 5.72
CA LYS A 48 39.24 7.29 4.45
C LYS A 48 40.32 8.20 3.89
N GLU A 49 40.17 9.51 4.01
CA GLU A 49 41.14 10.49 3.53
C GLU A 49 42.44 10.44 4.36
N LEU A 50 42.33 10.34 5.69
CA LEU A 50 43.48 10.20 6.58
C LEU A 50 44.24 8.89 6.34
N VAL A 51 43.54 7.76 6.16
CA VAL A 51 44.18 6.49 5.80
C VAL A 51 44.80 6.54 4.40
N ALA A 52 44.17 7.21 3.44
CA ALA A 52 44.72 7.42 2.09
C ALA A 52 45.96 8.33 2.09
N SER A 53 46.07 9.26 3.05
CA SER A 53 47.23 10.13 3.26
C SER A 53 48.46 9.40 3.83
N GLY A 54 48.33 8.11 4.17
CA GLY A 54 49.42 7.25 4.66
C GLY A 54 49.46 7.07 6.18
N MET A 55 48.48 7.59 6.93
CA MET A 55 48.37 7.35 8.38
C MET A 55 47.94 5.91 8.68
N SER A 56 48.39 5.37 9.82
CA SER A 56 47.90 4.07 10.29
C SER A 56 46.41 4.16 10.67
N GLN A 57 45.68 3.06 10.53
CA GLN A 57 44.25 2.97 10.88
C GLN A 57 43.95 3.49 12.30
N GLN A 58 44.88 3.25 13.23
CA GLN A 58 44.74 3.59 14.64
C GLN A 58 44.90 5.09 14.90
N GLU A 59 45.84 5.75 14.22
CA GLU A 59 46.05 7.20 14.31
C GLU A 59 44.92 7.97 13.61
N ALA A 60 44.41 7.46 12.49
CA ALA A 60 43.27 8.04 11.79
C ALA A 60 41.98 7.97 12.65
N GLN A 61 41.76 6.86 13.37
CA GLN A 61 40.65 6.73 14.31
C GLN A 61 40.73 7.70 15.49
N ASP A 62 41.94 7.93 16.02
CA ASP A 62 42.15 8.84 17.15
C ASP A 62 41.93 10.31 16.74
N ALA A 63 42.31 10.68 15.52
CA ALA A 63 42.10 12.01 14.96
C ALA A 63 40.61 12.39 14.79
N VAL A 64 39.76 11.44 14.39
CA VAL A 64 38.29 11.64 14.28
C VAL A 64 37.52 11.18 15.53
N SER A 65 38.19 10.85 16.64
CA SER A 65 37.55 10.40 17.88
C SER A 65 36.58 11.42 18.47
N HIS A 66 36.78 12.71 18.17
CA HIS A 66 35.93 13.82 18.58
C HIS A 66 34.59 13.89 17.83
N MET A 67 34.44 13.16 16.72
CA MET A 67 33.18 13.08 15.96
C MET A 67 32.33 11.88 16.42
N PRO A 68 31.02 12.06 16.59
CA PRO A 68 30.12 10.96 16.95
C PRO A 68 30.11 9.91 15.83
N ASP A 69 30.08 8.63 16.22
CA ASP A 69 30.05 7.48 15.29
C ASP A 69 28.75 7.43 14.48
N THR A 70 27.65 7.90 15.08
CA THR A 70 26.33 7.97 14.47
C THR A 70 25.78 9.39 14.56
N VAL A 71 25.07 9.82 13.50
CA VAL A 71 24.32 11.07 13.46
C VAL A 71 22.85 10.72 13.31
N GLU A 72 21.99 11.41 14.05
CA GLU A 72 20.55 11.29 13.90
C GLU A 72 20.14 11.98 12.59
N GLN A 73 19.83 11.19 11.57
CA GLN A 73 19.35 11.69 10.28
C GLN A 73 17.89 11.31 10.07
N ILE A 74 17.13 12.26 9.52
CA ILE A 74 15.76 12.03 9.08
C ILE A 74 15.82 11.27 7.75
N VAL A 75 15.48 9.98 7.78
CA VAL A 75 15.38 9.16 6.57
C VAL A 75 13.92 8.86 6.24
N ASP A 76 13.62 8.81 4.95
CA ASP A 76 12.34 8.29 4.48
C ASP A 76 12.32 6.77 4.63
N GLY A 77 11.35 6.26 5.37
CA GLY A 77 11.23 4.83 5.64
C GLY A 77 9.78 4.37 5.76
N LEU A 78 9.61 3.05 5.79
CA LEU A 78 8.35 2.43 6.16
C LEU A 78 8.37 2.04 7.64
N SER A 79 7.43 2.57 8.41
CA SER A 79 7.25 2.19 9.81
C SER A 79 5.78 2.26 10.22
N PHE A 80 5.40 1.41 11.16
CA PHE A 80 4.07 1.44 11.79
C PHE A 80 3.82 2.75 12.56
N SER A 81 4.88 3.37 13.11
CA SER A 81 4.81 4.67 13.78
C SER A 81 4.56 5.84 12.83
N CYS A 82 4.80 5.66 11.53
CA CYS A 82 4.53 6.66 10.50
C CYS A 82 3.18 6.44 9.81
N TYR A 83 2.30 5.61 10.38
CA TYR A 83 1.02 5.31 9.75
C TYR A 83 0.11 6.53 9.70
N HIS A 84 -0.25 6.94 8.48
CA HIS A 84 -1.24 7.98 8.24
C HIS A 84 -2.24 7.52 7.18
N GLY A 85 -3.52 7.35 7.57
CA GLY A 85 -4.57 6.95 6.63
C GLY A 85 -4.85 7.99 5.56
N LEU A 86 -4.78 9.26 5.95
CA LEU A 86 -4.93 10.45 5.11
C LEU A 86 -3.73 11.38 5.36
N PRO A 87 -3.27 12.13 4.35
CA PRO A 87 -2.20 13.11 4.53
C PRO A 87 -2.61 14.23 5.49
N GLU A 88 -1.65 14.78 6.24
CA GLU A 88 -1.86 15.93 7.15
C GLU A 88 -2.17 17.22 6.39
N LYS A 89 -1.73 17.33 5.13
CA LYS A 89 -1.86 18.54 4.31
C LYS A 89 -2.47 18.21 2.95
N GLY A 90 -3.13 19.20 2.38
CA GLY A 90 -3.74 19.13 1.05
C GLY A 90 -5.25 18.86 1.10
N PRO A 91 -5.87 18.59 -0.06
CA PRO A 91 -7.32 18.44 -0.15
C PRO A 91 -7.83 17.12 0.43
N MET A 92 -6.97 16.15 0.73
CA MET A 92 -7.35 14.79 1.17
C MET A 92 -7.20 14.63 2.69
N THR A 93 -7.65 15.60 3.49
CA THR A 93 -7.48 15.64 4.96
C THR A 93 -8.76 15.26 5.70
N ILE A 94 -8.62 14.86 6.97
CA ILE A 94 -9.76 14.59 7.87
C ILE A 94 -10.71 15.79 7.94
N GLU A 95 -10.18 17.01 8.01
CA GLU A 95 -10.95 18.24 8.04
C GLU A 95 -11.81 18.42 6.79
N THR A 96 -11.24 18.15 5.61
CA THR A 96 -11.96 18.31 4.33
C THR A 96 -13.11 17.32 4.22
N PHE A 97 -12.91 16.07 4.66
CA PHE A 97 -13.97 15.07 4.70
C PHE A 97 -15.04 15.40 5.75
N SER A 98 -14.63 15.86 6.93
CA SER A 98 -15.55 16.19 8.02
C SER A 98 -16.38 17.45 7.75
N ALA A 99 -15.90 18.33 6.88
CA ALA A 99 -16.64 19.51 6.42
C ALA A 99 -17.79 19.15 5.45
N SER A 100 -17.82 17.93 4.90
CA SER A 100 -18.82 17.51 3.93
C SER A 100 -20.06 16.92 4.61
N PRO A 101 -21.29 17.34 4.23
CA PRO A 101 -22.53 16.82 4.81
C PRO A 101 -22.74 15.32 4.63
N LEU A 102 -22.08 14.72 3.63
CA LEU A 102 -22.21 13.30 3.29
C LEU A 102 -21.37 12.38 4.18
N MET A 103 -20.41 12.92 4.94
CA MET A 103 -19.48 12.12 5.75
C MET A 103 -19.45 12.64 7.19
N PRO A 104 -20.17 11.99 8.13
CA PRO A 104 -20.15 12.43 9.51
C PRO A 104 -18.74 12.24 10.10
N GLY A 105 -18.24 13.24 10.81
CA GLY A 105 -16.85 13.26 11.33
C GLY A 105 -16.44 12.00 12.11
N PHE A 106 -17.37 11.40 12.86
CA PHE A 106 -17.10 10.17 13.63
C PHE A 106 -16.76 8.96 12.74
N MET A 107 -17.12 8.97 11.45
CA MET A 107 -16.90 7.88 10.51
C MET A 107 -15.59 8.03 9.73
N VAL A 108 -15.06 9.25 9.64
CA VAL A 108 -13.85 9.56 8.85
C VAL A 108 -12.61 8.96 9.50
N GLU A 109 -12.44 9.15 10.81
CA GLU A 109 -11.30 8.66 11.58
C GLU A 109 -11.15 7.12 11.55
N PRO A 110 -12.18 6.30 11.88
CA PRO A 110 -12.04 4.86 11.83
C PRO A 110 -11.81 4.36 10.40
N TYR A 111 -12.42 5.00 9.40
CA TYR A 111 -12.17 4.67 8.00
C TYR A 111 -10.72 4.94 7.61
N ALA A 112 -10.19 6.11 7.94
CA ALA A 112 -8.79 6.45 7.69
C ALA A 112 -7.84 5.48 8.42
N PHE A 113 -8.15 5.11 9.66
CA PHE A 113 -7.35 4.16 10.42
C PHE A 113 -7.31 2.77 9.76
N VAL A 114 -8.43 2.26 9.26
CA VAL A 114 -8.51 0.90 8.69
C VAL A 114 -8.01 0.84 7.24
N LEU A 115 -8.07 1.95 6.50
CA LEU A 115 -7.85 1.97 5.04
C LEU A 115 -6.54 1.31 4.58
N GLY A 116 -5.40 1.67 5.20
CA GLY A 116 -4.10 1.12 4.81
C GLY A 116 -3.99 -0.38 5.11
N PHE A 117 -4.44 -0.81 6.28
CA PHE A 117 -4.47 -2.23 6.65
C PHE A 117 -5.41 -3.04 5.77
N ALA A 118 -6.57 -2.49 5.41
CA ALA A 118 -7.51 -3.14 4.51
C ALA A 118 -6.94 -3.31 3.10
N LEU A 119 -6.26 -2.29 2.57
CA LEU A 119 -5.58 -2.36 1.26
C LEU A 119 -4.47 -3.40 1.23
N ILE A 120 -3.59 -3.42 2.25
CA ILE A 120 -2.52 -4.42 2.34
C ILE A 120 -3.10 -5.81 2.57
N GLY A 121 -4.02 -5.96 3.53
CA GLY A 121 -4.63 -7.23 3.89
C GLY A 121 -5.38 -7.87 2.73
N LEU A 122 -6.25 -7.12 2.04
CA LEU A 122 -6.96 -7.61 0.87
C LEU A 122 -6.02 -7.84 -0.33
N GLY A 123 -5.00 -7.00 -0.51
CA GLY A 123 -3.98 -7.20 -1.54
C GLY A 123 -3.17 -8.48 -1.34
N VAL A 124 -2.71 -8.74 -0.11
CA VAL A 124 -2.00 -9.98 0.25
C VAL A 124 -2.93 -11.18 0.17
N ALA A 125 -4.17 -11.08 0.65
CA ALA A 125 -5.16 -12.16 0.53
C ALA A 125 -5.45 -12.51 -0.93
N LEU A 126 -5.51 -11.51 -1.82
CA LEU A 126 -5.70 -11.70 -3.26
C LEU A 126 -4.46 -12.35 -3.89
N LEU A 127 -3.26 -11.89 -3.53
CA LEU A 127 -2.01 -12.45 -4.03
C LEU A 127 -1.81 -13.90 -3.56
N ALA A 128 -2.14 -14.20 -2.30
CA ALA A 128 -2.11 -15.53 -1.71
C ALA A 128 -3.22 -16.44 -2.28
N GLY A 129 -4.32 -15.86 -2.77
CA GLY A 129 -5.46 -16.63 -3.29
C GLY A 129 -6.24 -17.27 -2.15
N ILE A 130 -6.43 -16.51 -1.08
CA ILE A 130 -7.28 -16.88 0.05
C ILE A 130 -8.70 -16.44 -0.33
N CYS A 131 -9.61 -17.41 -0.50
CA CYS A 131 -11.03 -17.16 -0.83
C CYS A 131 -11.21 -16.11 -1.95
N THR A 132 -10.56 -16.32 -3.10
CA THR A 132 -10.33 -15.29 -4.13
C THR A 132 -11.59 -14.55 -4.57
N ARG A 133 -12.74 -15.22 -4.67
CA ARG A 133 -14.03 -14.60 -5.00
C ARG A 133 -14.49 -13.59 -3.94
N VAL A 134 -14.42 -13.97 -2.66
CA VAL A 134 -14.79 -13.08 -1.53
C VAL A 134 -13.79 -11.94 -1.43
N THR A 135 -12.50 -12.22 -1.55
CA THR A 135 -11.46 -11.19 -1.51
C THR A 135 -11.60 -10.18 -2.64
N LEU A 136 -11.87 -10.63 -3.88
CA LEU A 136 -12.17 -9.74 -5.01
C LEU A 136 -13.44 -8.91 -4.78
N PHE A 137 -14.49 -9.51 -4.21
CA PHE A 137 -15.71 -8.79 -3.88
C PHE A 137 -15.47 -7.71 -2.81
N LEU A 138 -14.78 -8.05 -1.72
CA LEU A 138 -14.40 -7.10 -0.67
C LEU A 138 -13.48 -5.99 -1.21
N MET A 139 -12.55 -6.32 -2.11
CA MET A 139 -11.72 -5.34 -2.81
C MET A 139 -12.59 -4.39 -3.66
N GLY A 140 -13.60 -4.93 -4.35
CA GLY A 140 -14.59 -4.13 -5.08
C GLY A 140 -15.33 -3.16 -4.15
N LEU A 141 -15.84 -3.63 -3.02
CA LEU A 141 -16.50 -2.76 -2.02
C LEU A 141 -15.56 -1.67 -1.50
N LEU A 142 -14.29 -2.01 -1.24
CA LEU A 142 -13.29 -1.03 -0.83
C LEU A 142 -13.10 0.04 -1.91
N TYR A 143 -13.05 -0.35 -3.19
CA TYR A 143 -12.86 0.58 -4.30
C TYR A 143 -14.10 1.46 -4.53
N ILE A 144 -15.31 0.93 -4.34
CA ILE A 144 -16.55 1.73 -4.33
C ILE A 144 -16.47 2.79 -3.22
N SER A 145 -16.05 2.42 -2.01
CA SER A 145 -15.93 3.38 -0.91
C SER A 145 -14.89 4.48 -1.19
N LEU A 146 -13.77 4.12 -1.82
CA LEU A 146 -12.75 5.08 -2.25
C LEU A 146 -13.31 6.06 -3.30
N THR A 147 -14.09 5.57 -4.26
CA THR A 147 -14.73 6.42 -5.27
C THR A 147 -15.67 7.43 -4.64
N TRP A 148 -16.46 7.03 -3.64
CA TRP A 148 -17.26 7.96 -2.84
C TRP A 148 -16.41 9.04 -2.17
N GLY A 149 -15.24 8.67 -1.64
CA GLY A 149 -14.28 9.64 -1.11
C GLY A 149 -13.84 10.67 -2.14
N PHE A 150 -13.52 10.25 -3.37
CA PHE A 150 -13.15 11.19 -4.44
C PHE A 150 -14.32 12.07 -4.91
N ILE A 151 -15.56 11.59 -4.88
CA ILE A 151 -16.76 12.39 -5.18
C ILE A 151 -16.92 13.50 -4.14
N ILE A 152 -16.74 13.18 -2.86
CA ILE A 152 -16.78 14.18 -1.77
C ILE A 152 -15.69 15.25 -1.96
N LEU A 153 -14.54 14.86 -2.51
CA LEU A 153 -13.40 15.74 -2.75
C LEU A 153 -13.44 16.48 -4.09
N GLU A 154 -14.45 16.26 -4.93
CA GLU A 154 -14.58 16.94 -6.22
C GLU A 154 -14.53 18.48 -6.09
N PRO A 155 -15.20 19.11 -5.11
CA PRO A 155 -15.12 20.56 -4.95
C PRO A 155 -13.74 21.08 -4.53
N SER A 156 -12.94 20.27 -3.82
CA SER A 156 -11.62 20.67 -3.30
C SER A 156 -10.45 20.31 -4.22
N MET A 157 -10.57 19.25 -5.01
CA MET A 157 -9.54 18.76 -5.94
C MET A 157 -9.79 19.13 -7.41
N GLY A 158 -11.00 19.58 -7.76
CA GLY A 158 -11.35 19.96 -9.13
C GLY A 158 -11.07 18.84 -10.15
N PRO A 159 -10.38 19.11 -11.28
CA PRO A 159 -10.15 18.11 -12.33
C PRO A 159 -9.40 16.86 -11.87
N SER A 160 -8.60 16.96 -10.81
CA SER A 160 -7.83 15.84 -10.27
C SER A 160 -8.72 14.78 -9.59
N ALA A 161 -9.87 15.16 -9.05
CA ALA A 161 -10.83 14.19 -8.50
C ALA A 161 -11.44 13.32 -9.61
N ALA A 162 -11.83 13.93 -10.73
CA ALA A 162 -12.41 13.21 -11.87
C ALA A 162 -11.45 12.15 -12.42
N ALA A 163 -10.14 12.48 -12.51
CA ALA A 163 -9.12 11.51 -12.89
C ALA A 163 -9.03 10.35 -11.88
N GLY A 164 -9.05 10.66 -10.57
CA GLY A 164 -9.08 9.65 -9.50
C GLY A 164 -10.28 8.70 -9.60
N ILE A 165 -11.48 9.24 -9.84
CA ILE A 165 -12.72 8.48 -10.05
C ILE A 165 -12.58 7.56 -11.26
N ALA A 166 -12.07 8.07 -12.38
CA ALA A 166 -11.87 7.28 -13.60
C ALA A 166 -10.86 6.14 -13.39
N TYR A 167 -9.72 6.40 -12.73
CA TYR A 167 -8.74 5.36 -12.42
C TYR A 167 -9.33 4.27 -11.53
N LEU A 168 -10.08 4.63 -10.49
CA LEU A 168 -10.75 3.64 -9.63
C LEU A 168 -11.83 2.87 -10.41
N GLY A 169 -12.54 3.53 -11.32
CA GLY A 169 -13.52 2.90 -12.22
C GLY A 169 -12.90 1.84 -13.12
N VAL A 170 -11.70 2.09 -13.69
CA VAL A 170 -10.97 1.07 -14.46
C VAL A 170 -10.66 -0.15 -13.59
N HIS A 171 -10.23 0.05 -12.35
CA HIS A 171 -9.97 -1.07 -11.45
C HIS A 171 -11.24 -1.82 -11.08
N MET A 172 -12.39 -1.16 -10.99
CA MET A 172 -13.68 -1.85 -10.81
C MET A 172 -13.95 -2.83 -11.95
N VAL A 173 -13.72 -2.40 -13.20
CA VAL A 173 -13.87 -3.26 -14.38
C VAL A 173 -12.88 -4.42 -14.33
N LEU A 174 -11.63 -4.18 -13.92
CA LEU A 174 -10.63 -5.24 -13.75
C LEU A 174 -11.01 -6.25 -12.65
N ILE A 175 -11.61 -5.79 -11.55
CA ILE A 175 -12.11 -6.64 -10.47
C ILE A 175 -13.27 -7.52 -10.98
N VAL A 176 -14.21 -6.96 -11.73
CA VAL A 176 -15.31 -7.72 -12.34
C VAL A 176 -14.78 -8.74 -13.34
N ALA A 177 -13.82 -8.36 -14.20
CA ALA A 177 -13.17 -9.29 -15.11
C ALA A 177 -12.45 -10.42 -14.35
N ALA A 178 -11.76 -10.09 -13.25
CA ALA A 178 -11.10 -11.08 -12.40
C ALA A 178 -12.11 -12.01 -11.72
N LEU A 179 -13.27 -11.50 -11.28
CA LEU A 179 -14.35 -12.31 -10.72
C LEU A 179 -14.91 -13.30 -11.76
N MET A 180 -15.09 -12.86 -13.01
CA MET A 180 -15.54 -13.75 -14.10
C MET A 180 -14.49 -14.82 -14.45
N LEU A 181 -13.20 -14.49 -14.34
CA LEU A 181 -12.10 -15.42 -14.61
C LEU A 181 -11.68 -16.25 -13.38
N ALA A 182 -12.30 -16.03 -12.21
CA ALA A 182 -11.90 -16.67 -10.96
C ALA A 182 -11.98 -18.21 -11.01
N ASP A 183 -12.83 -18.77 -11.87
CA ASP A 183 -12.94 -20.22 -12.08
C ASP A 183 -11.69 -20.86 -12.69
N TYR A 184 -10.85 -20.07 -13.35
CA TYR A 184 -9.60 -20.54 -13.95
C TYR A 184 -8.40 -20.41 -13.00
N ASN A 185 -8.63 -20.06 -11.74
CA ASN A 185 -7.57 -19.92 -10.75
C ASN A 185 -7.08 -21.29 -10.25
N LYS A 186 -5.94 -21.75 -10.78
CA LYS A 186 -5.35 -23.04 -10.42
C LYS A 186 -4.54 -23.02 -9.13
N PHE A 187 -4.19 -21.84 -8.61
CA PHE A 187 -3.29 -21.66 -7.46
C PHE A 187 -3.98 -20.85 -6.36
N GLU A 188 -4.90 -21.52 -5.65
CA GLU A 188 -5.55 -20.99 -4.45
C GLU A 188 -5.01 -21.69 -3.21
N LEU A 189 -4.48 -20.91 -2.26
CA LEU A 189 -4.05 -21.46 -0.97
C LEU A 189 -5.24 -21.97 -0.15
N VAL A 190 -6.40 -21.31 -0.25
CA VAL A 190 -7.63 -21.72 0.45
C VAL A 190 -8.86 -21.50 -0.44
N LYS A 191 -9.52 -22.60 -0.82
CA LYS A 191 -10.82 -22.57 -1.51
C LYS A 191 -11.94 -22.14 -0.55
N CYS A 192 -12.91 -21.37 -1.05
CA CYS A 192 -14.00 -20.79 -0.23
C CYS A 192 -14.82 -21.84 0.57
N GLY A 193 -14.91 -23.08 0.07
CA GLY A 193 -15.69 -24.16 0.71
C GLY A 193 -15.22 -24.58 2.11
N LYS A 194 -14.07 -24.09 2.59
CA LYS A 194 -13.56 -24.39 3.94
C LYS A 194 -14.05 -23.41 5.02
N PHE A 195 -14.59 -22.26 4.64
CA PHE A 195 -15.17 -21.27 5.57
C PHE A 195 -16.69 -21.37 5.55
N GLY A 196 -17.30 -21.70 6.71
CA GLY A 196 -18.75 -21.97 6.85
C GLY A 196 -19.70 -20.84 6.44
N PHE A 197 -19.18 -19.63 6.19
CA PHE A 197 -19.95 -18.49 5.67
C PHE A 197 -20.09 -18.44 4.14
N CYS A 198 -19.36 -19.29 3.40
CA CYS A 198 -19.26 -19.20 1.94
C CYS A 198 -19.90 -20.42 1.24
N LYS A 199 -21.24 -20.56 1.33
CA LYS A 199 -22.01 -21.58 0.58
C LYS A 199 -21.98 -21.38 -0.95
N CYS A 200 -21.39 -20.29 -1.45
CA CYS A 200 -21.38 -19.92 -2.87
C CYS A 200 -20.47 -20.78 -3.77
N CYS A 201 -19.74 -21.77 -3.22
CA CYS A 201 -18.87 -22.66 -3.98
C CYS A 201 -19.46 -24.06 -4.23
N ASN A 202 -20.67 -24.38 -3.74
CA ASN A 202 -21.40 -25.57 -4.21
C ASN A 202 -22.09 -25.25 -5.53
N LYS A 203 -21.35 -25.30 -6.62
CA LYS A 203 -21.92 -25.70 -7.91
C LYS A 203 -21.47 -27.14 -8.11
N ASP A 204 -22.42 -28.05 -7.94
CA ASP A 204 -22.39 -29.36 -8.61
C ASP A 204 -22.26 -29.15 -10.13
#